data_AF-A0A3B3VI06-F1
#
_entry.id   AF-A0A3B3VI06-F1
#
_cell.length_a   1.000
_cell.length_b   1.000
_cell.length_c   1.000
_cell.angle_alpha   90.00
_cell.angle_beta   90.00
_cell.angle_gamma   90.00
#
_symmetry.space_group_name_H-M   'P 1'
#
loop_
_entity.id
_entity.type
_entity.pdbx_description
1 polymer ?
#
loop_
_entity_poly.entity_id
_entity_poly.type
_entity_poly.pdbx_seq_one_letter_code
_entity_poly.pdbx_strand_id
1 'polypeptide(L)'
;MLFFFVFMAQVGISIIQSIGIPGWGVCGWLATISFFSYNIFIALVMLIPTIMFTAVASLSFIALTKIHNFYRGTGASMSKAQEEWATGAWKNPHVQAAAQQAAMGAASGAMQDQFSSPQYNDNQM
;
A
#
# COMPACT_ATOMS: atom_id res chain seq x y z
N MET A 1 -9.56 11.01 -8.71
CA MET A 1 -10.00 9.90 -7.81
C MET A 1 -8.84 9.13 -7.19
N LEU A 2 -7.83 8.68 -7.97
CA LEU A 2 -6.70 7.88 -7.44
C LEU A 2 -5.92 8.56 -6.32
N PHE A 3 -5.65 9.87 -6.43
CA PHE A 3 -4.98 10.65 -5.38
C PHE A 3 -5.67 10.50 -4.02
N PHE A 4 -7.00 10.69 -3.96
CA PHE A 4 -7.75 10.56 -2.71
C PHE A 4 -7.71 9.14 -2.15
N PHE A 5 -7.80 8.13 -3.01
CA PHE A 5 -7.73 6.73 -2.58
C PHE A 5 -6.36 6.40 -1.95
N VAL A 6 -5.27 6.72 -2.65
CA VAL A 6 -3.91 6.50 -2.15
C VAL A 6 -3.64 7.34 -0.90
N PHE A 7 -4.07 8.60 -0.89
CA PHE A 7 -3.88 9.49 0.25
C PHE A 7 -4.69 9.06 1.49
N MET A 8 -5.92 8.56 1.32
CA MET A 8 -6.70 7.98 2.41
C MET A 8 -6.04 6.72 2.99
N ALA A 9 -5.53 5.84 2.13
CA ALA A 9 -4.76 4.68 2.57
C ALA A 9 -3.49 5.09 3.32
N GLN A 10 -2.77 6.09 2.81
CA GLN A 10 -1.58 6.66 3.46
C GLN A 10 -1.90 7.25 4.83
N VAL A 11 -3.02 7.97 4.98
CA VAL A 11 -3.49 8.48 6.29
C VAL A 11 -3.72 7.30 7.24
N GLY A 12 -4.41 6.24 6.79
CA GLY A 12 -4.62 5.03 7.60
C GLY A 12 -3.32 4.36 8.05
N ILE A 13 -2.36 4.20 7.13
CA ILE A 13 -1.04 3.64 7.44
C ILE A 13 -0.30 4.52 8.45
N SER A 14 -0.33 5.85 8.30
CA SER A 14 0.34 6.77 9.22
C SER A 14 -0.23 6.72 10.64
N ILE A 15 -1.53 6.46 10.79
CA ILE A 15 -2.18 6.24 12.09
C ILE A 15 -1.67 4.95 12.74
N ILE A 16 -1.60 3.85 11.98
CA ILE A 16 -1.06 2.57 12.47
C ILE A 16 0.41 2.71 12.87
N GLN A 17 1.20 3.44 12.08
CA GLN A 17 2.61 3.75 12.37
C GLN A 17 2.77 4.56 13.66
N SER A 18 1.89 5.54 13.90
CA SER A 18 1.84 6.32 15.14
C SER A 18 1.56 5.45 16.36
N ILE A 19 0.66 4.46 16.26
CA ILE A 19 0.39 3.49 17.34
C ILE A 19 1.63 2.60 17.57
N GLY A 20 2.26 2.12 16.50
CA GLY A 20 3.50 1.36 16.55
C GLY A 20 3.33 -0.05 17.10
N ILE A 21 2.60 -0.91 16.36
CA ILE A 21 2.42 -2.32 16.72
C ILE A 21 3.79 -3.01 16.84
N PRO A 22 4.09 -3.66 17.98
CA PRO A 22 5.35 -4.38 18.15
C PRO A 22 5.60 -5.40 17.04
N GLY A 23 6.82 -5.43 16.50
CA GLY A 23 7.21 -6.35 15.42
C GLY A 23 6.94 -5.86 13.98
N TRP A 24 6.27 -4.71 13.79
CA TRP A 24 6.01 -4.13 12.45
C TRP A 24 7.15 -3.25 11.91
N GLY A 25 8.26 -3.12 12.64
CA GLY A 25 9.42 -2.31 12.22
C GLY A 25 9.24 -0.80 12.37
N VAL A 26 8.24 -0.35 13.14
CA VAL A 26 7.95 1.08 13.36
C VAL A 26 7.99 1.41 14.84
N CYS A 27 8.59 2.55 15.18
CA CYS A 27 8.62 3.13 16.51
C CYS A 27 7.44 4.11 16.70
N GLY A 28 6.32 3.57 17.20
CA GLY A 28 5.17 4.37 17.63
C GLY A 28 4.99 4.37 19.15
N TRP A 29 3.87 4.89 19.63
CA TRP A 29 3.61 5.10 21.05
C TRP A 29 3.76 3.83 21.90
N LEU A 30 3.25 2.68 21.43
CA LEU A 30 3.35 1.41 22.19
C LEU A 30 4.81 0.97 22.38
N ALA A 31 5.62 1.04 21.32
CA ALA A 31 7.03 0.71 21.40
C ALA A 31 7.78 1.70 22.31
N THR A 32 7.61 3.00 22.09
CA THR A 32 8.29 4.05 22.85
C THR A 32 7.99 3.98 24.35
N ILE A 33 6.73 3.80 24.74
CA ILE A 33 6.33 3.63 26.14
C ILE A 33 6.95 2.37 26.75
N SER A 34 6.99 1.26 26.00
CA SER A 34 7.60 0.02 26.48
C SER A 34 9.09 0.21 26.77
N PHE A 35 9.83 0.94 25.92
CA PHE A 35 11.26 1.16 26.08
C PHE A 35 11.65 2.13 27.21
N PHE A 36 10.72 2.95 27.71
CA PHE A 36 10.99 3.81 28.88
C PHE A 36 11.36 2.99 30.12
N SER A 37 10.82 1.78 30.27
CA SER A 37 11.15 0.87 31.38
C SER A 37 12.45 0.09 31.20
N TYR A 38 13.02 0.06 29.98
CA TYR A 38 14.26 -0.68 29.69
C TYR A 38 15.48 0.23 29.57
N ASN A 39 15.37 1.30 28.77
CA ASN A 39 16.48 2.21 28.55
C ASN A 39 15.99 3.59 28.10
N ILE A 40 16.20 4.59 28.96
CA ILE A 40 15.68 5.94 28.73
C ILE A 40 16.30 6.60 27.49
N PHE A 41 17.57 6.32 27.17
CA PHE A 41 18.21 6.89 25.99
C PHE A 41 17.56 6.38 24.69
N ILE A 42 17.29 5.07 24.61
CA ILE A 42 16.61 4.48 23.46
C ILE A 42 15.18 5.03 23.34
N ALA A 43 14.47 5.14 24.47
CA ALA A 43 13.12 5.70 24.50
C ALA A 43 13.08 7.14 23.98
N LEU A 44 14.04 8.00 24.38
CA LEU A 44 14.14 9.38 23.88
C LEU A 44 14.39 9.44 22.37
N VAL A 45 15.26 8.57 21.84
CA VAL A 45 15.51 8.49 20.40
C VAL A 45 14.26 8.04 19.65
N MET A 46 13.48 7.08 20.18
CA MET A 46 12.22 6.62 19.57
C MET A 46 11.07 7.62 19.69
N LEU A 47 11.13 8.52 20.68
CA LEU A 47 10.13 9.56 20.89
C LEU A 47 10.10 10.58 19.75
N ILE A 48 11.26 10.87 19.14
CA ILE A 48 11.37 11.78 17.98
C ILE A 48 10.50 11.29 16.80
N PRO A 49 10.74 10.09 16.21
CA PRO A 49 9.90 9.59 15.12
C PRO A 49 8.46 9.32 15.55
N THR A 50 8.20 8.93 16.81
CA THR A 50 6.82 8.75 17.32
C THR A 50 6.00 10.03 17.21
N ILE A 51 6.58 11.16 17.63
CA ILE A 51 5.94 12.48 17.53
C ILE A 51 5.79 12.88 16.06
N MET A 52 6.81 12.65 15.22
CA MET A 52 6.73 12.98 13.79
C MET A 52 5.62 12.20 13.09
N PHE A 53 5.48 10.89 13.34
CA PHE A 53 4.38 10.11 12.77
C PHE A 53 3.01 10.59 13.27
N THR A 54 2.91 10.99 14.54
CA THR A 54 1.69 11.60 15.09
C THR A 54 1.36 12.94 14.40
N ALA A 55 2.37 13.78 14.16
CA ALA A 55 2.21 15.04 13.44
C ALA A 55 1.80 14.82 11.98
N VAL A 56 2.43 13.87 11.27
CA VAL A 56 2.06 13.50 9.91
C VAL A 56 0.64 12.96 9.85
N ALA A 57 0.25 12.07 10.76
CA ALA A 57 -1.10 11.51 10.80
C ALA A 57 -2.16 12.60 11.03
N SER A 58 -1.93 13.51 11.99
CA SER A 58 -2.86 14.60 12.30
C SER A 58 -2.98 15.62 11.17
N LEU A 59 -1.86 16.10 10.61
CA LEU A 59 -1.88 17.02 9.47
C LEU A 59 -2.53 16.40 8.23
N SER A 60 -2.22 15.13 7.95
CA SER A 60 -2.80 14.42 6.81
C SER A 60 -4.30 14.19 6.96
N PHE A 61 -4.77 13.90 8.18
CA PHE A 61 -6.20 13.78 8.48
C PHE A 61 -6.95 15.10 8.29
N ILE A 62 -6.38 16.22 8.75
CA ILE A 62 -6.94 17.57 8.55
C ILE A 62 -6.97 17.90 7.05
N ALA A 63 -5.88 17.62 6.32
CA ALA A 63 -5.80 17.83 4.89
C ALA A 63 -6.86 17.00 4.14
N LEU A 64 -7.01 15.72 4.49
CA LEU A 64 -8.01 14.83 3.90
C LEU A 64 -9.42 15.40 4.10
N THR A 65 -9.74 15.84 5.32
CA THR A 65 -11.05 16.42 5.64
C THR A 65 -11.31 17.69 4.84
N LYS A 66 -10.32 18.60 4.76
CA LYS A 66 -10.45 19.85 4.00
C LYS A 66 -10.64 19.59 2.50
N ILE A 67 -9.78 18.77 1.92
CA ILE A 67 -9.81 18.48 0.48
C ILE A 67 -11.10 17.73 0.15
N HIS A 68 -11.52 16.76 0.97
CA HIS A 68 -12.78 16.05 0.75
C HIS A 68 -14.00 16.99 0.81
N ASN A 69 -14.02 17.95 1.74
CA ASN A 69 -15.08 18.96 1.82
C ASN A 69 -15.10 19.88 0.59
N PHE A 70 -13.95 20.35 0.12
CA PHE A 70 -13.86 21.10 -1.14
C PHE A 70 -14.35 20.26 -2.32
N TYR A 71 -13.94 18.99 -2.39
CA TYR A 71 -14.31 18.09 -3.48
C TYR A 71 -15.81 17.80 -3.49
N ARG A 72 -16.43 17.59 -2.31
CA ARG A 72 -17.89 17.50 -2.18
C ARG A 72 -18.61 18.76 -2.63
N GLY A 73 -18.03 19.94 -2.43
CA GLY A 73 -18.58 21.20 -2.91
C GLY A 73 -18.53 21.38 -4.43
N THR A 74 -17.63 20.67 -5.12
CA THR A 74 -17.42 20.81 -6.58
C THR A 74 -18.32 19.92 -7.46
N GLY A 75 -19.25 19.15 -6.88
CA GLY A 75 -20.20 18.34 -7.67
C GLY A 75 -19.60 17.16 -8.41
N ALA A 76 -18.41 16.69 -8.02
CA ALA A 76 -17.80 15.48 -8.57
C ALA A 76 -18.64 14.25 -8.18
N SER A 77 -19.38 13.71 -9.15
CA SER A 77 -20.27 12.57 -8.94
C SER A 77 -19.52 11.24 -9.03
N MET A 78 -20.03 10.21 -8.33
CA MET A 78 -19.54 8.83 -8.48
C MET A 78 -19.61 8.34 -9.94
N SER A 79 -20.56 8.84 -10.73
CA SER A 79 -20.68 8.56 -12.16
C SER A 79 -19.48 9.10 -12.97
N LYS A 80 -19.06 10.34 -12.70
CA LYS A 80 -17.85 10.91 -13.32
C LYS A 80 -16.57 10.24 -12.83
N ALA A 81 -16.53 9.78 -11.57
CA ALA A 81 -15.44 8.96 -11.04
C ALA A 81 -15.34 7.59 -11.74
N GLN A 82 -16.48 6.95 -12.01
CA GLN A 82 -16.55 5.68 -12.75
C GLN A 82 -16.13 5.85 -14.21
N GLU A 83 -16.56 6.93 -14.85
CA GLU A 83 -16.15 7.28 -16.20
C GLU A 83 -14.63 7.54 -16.26
N GLU A 84 -14.06 8.31 -15.34
CA GLU A 84 -12.61 8.54 -15.27
C GLU A 84 -11.81 7.26 -14.94
N TRP A 85 -12.36 6.36 -14.14
CA TRP A 85 -11.69 5.09 -13.81
C TRP A 85 -11.73 4.10 -14.99
N ALA A 86 -12.90 3.92 -15.61
CA ALA A 86 -13.07 3.08 -16.79
C ALA A 86 -12.28 3.60 -17.99
N THR A 87 -12.22 4.92 -18.17
CA THR A 87 -11.52 5.54 -19.29
C THR A 87 -10.02 5.71 -19.02
N GLY A 88 -9.62 5.93 -17.77
CA GLY A 88 -8.23 6.26 -17.39
C GLY A 88 -7.36 5.06 -17.01
N ALA A 89 -7.90 4.04 -16.32
CA ALA A 89 -7.11 2.89 -15.90
C ALA A 89 -6.78 1.95 -17.07
N TRP A 90 -7.71 1.80 -18.02
CA TRP A 90 -7.59 0.82 -19.11
C TRP A 90 -6.99 1.38 -20.40
N LYS A 91 -7.03 2.70 -20.63
CA LYS A 91 -6.43 3.33 -21.82
C LYS A 91 -4.94 3.64 -21.66
N ASN A 92 -4.36 3.41 -20.47
CA ASN A 92 -2.97 3.74 -20.22
C ASN A 92 -2.06 2.68 -20.88
N PRO A 93 -1.21 3.05 -21.87
CA PRO A 93 -0.34 2.10 -22.58
C PRO A 93 0.56 1.31 -21.64
N HIS A 94 0.97 1.90 -20.51
CA HIS A 94 1.76 1.22 -19.49
C HIS A 94 0.97 0.17 -18.70
N VAL A 95 -0.31 0.42 -18.41
CA VAL A 95 -1.16 -0.56 -17.71
C VAL A 95 -1.53 -1.70 -18.66
N GLN A 96 -1.79 -1.38 -19.93
CA GLN A 96 -1.96 -2.40 -20.98
C GLN A 96 -0.69 -3.23 -21.16
N ALA A 97 0.47 -2.59 -21.28
CA ALA A 97 1.75 -3.30 -21.41
C ALA A 97 2.05 -4.15 -20.17
N ALA A 98 1.84 -3.63 -18.95
CA ALA A 98 2.04 -4.37 -17.72
C ALA A 98 1.05 -5.55 -17.58
N ALA A 99 -0.21 -5.36 -17.94
CA ALA A 99 -1.21 -6.43 -17.94
C ALA A 99 -0.91 -7.49 -19.01
N GLN A 100 -0.45 -7.07 -20.19
CA GLN A 100 -0.05 -7.97 -21.27
C GLN A 100 1.21 -8.74 -20.89
N GLN A 101 2.16 -8.10 -20.20
CA GLN A 101 3.37 -8.74 -19.71
C GLN A 101 3.08 -9.70 -18.54
N ALA A 102 2.12 -9.37 -17.66
CA ALA A 102 1.63 -10.28 -16.63
C ALA A 102 0.85 -11.46 -17.23
N ALA A 103 0.03 -11.24 -18.26
CA ALA A 103 -0.68 -12.30 -18.97
C ALA A 103 0.29 -13.22 -19.72
N MET A 104 1.32 -12.67 -20.35
CA MET A 104 2.39 -13.44 -20.99
C MET A 104 3.22 -14.22 -19.95
N GLY A 105 3.49 -13.64 -18.77
CA GLY A 105 4.16 -14.31 -17.67
C GLY A 105 3.34 -15.46 -17.06
N ALA A 106 2.02 -15.28 -16.96
CA ALA A 106 1.09 -16.32 -16.52
C ALA A 106 0.92 -17.43 -17.58
N ALA A 107 0.89 -17.07 -18.87
CA ALA A 107 0.86 -18.03 -19.97
C ALA A 107 2.17 -18.83 -20.09
N SER A 108 3.33 -18.18 -19.89
CA SER A 108 4.62 -18.88 -19.84
C SER A 108 4.74 -19.79 -18.61
N GLY A 109 4.23 -19.35 -17.45
CA GLY A 109 4.18 -20.17 -16.24
C GLY A 109 3.25 -21.38 -16.40
N ALA A 110 2.07 -21.20 -16.99
CA ALA A 110 1.11 -22.27 -17.24
C ALA A 110 1.55 -23.25 -18.35
N MET A 111 2.32 -22.80 -19.36
CA MET A 111 2.93 -23.70 -20.35
C MET A 111 4.06 -24.54 -19.77
N GLN A 112 4.78 -24.05 -18.77
CA GLN A 112 5.89 -24.76 -18.14
C GLN A 112 5.40 -25.95 -17.28
N ASP A 113 4.21 -25.83 -16.67
CA ASP A 113 3.55 -26.93 -15.97
C ASP A 113 2.97 -28.00 -16.92
N GLN A 114 2.70 -27.68 -18.19
CA GLN A 114 2.04 -28.60 -19.11
C GLN A 114 3.01 -29.42 -19.99
N PHE A 115 4.33 -29.12 -19.98
CA PHE A 115 5.33 -29.82 -20.79
C PHE A 115 6.24 -30.82 -20.03
N SER A 116 6.02 -31.03 -18.73
CA SER A 116 6.72 -32.08 -17.99
C SER A 116 6.00 -33.43 -18.15
N SER A 117 6.00 -34.01 -19.37
CA SER A 117 5.63 -35.41 -19.55
C SER A 117 6.81 -36.31 -19.11
N PRO A 118 6.61 -37.29 -18.21
CA PRO A 118 7.70 -38.15 -17.76
C PRO A 118 8.14 -39.09 -18.90
N GLN A 119 9.37 -38.91 -19.36
CA GLN A 119 10.03 -39.82 -20.28
C GLN A 119 10.44 -41.09 -19.50
N TYR A 120 9.70 -42.19 -19.69
CA TYR A 120 9.99 -43.48 -19.07
C TYR A 120 11.31 -44.02 -19.64
N ASN A 121 12.31 -44.17 -18.78
CA ASN A 121 13.63 -44.68 -19.14
C ASN A 121 13.65 -46.21 -18.95
N ASP A 122 13.08 -46.94 -19.92
CA ASP A 122 13.36 -48.37 -20.10
C ASP A 122 14.82 -48.49 -20.56
N ASN A 123 15.72 -48.93 -19.66
CA ASN A 123 16.97 -49.63 -19.97
C ASN A 123 17.69 -50.01 -18.67
N GLN A 124 17.26 -51.13 -18.06
CA GLN A 124 18.13 -51.99 -17.27
C GLN A 124 18.11 -53.38 -17.91
N MET A 125 19.09 -53.63 -18.77
CA MET A 125 19.55 -54.96 -19.16
C MET A 125 21.07 -55.00 -18.98
#